data_AF-A0A1Y1LU89-F1
#
_entry.id   AF-A0A1Y1LU89-F1
#
_cell.length_a   1.000
_cell.length_b   1.000
_cell.length_c   1.000
_cell.angle_alpha   90.00
_cell.angle_beta   90.00
_cell.angle_gamma   90.00
#
_symmetry.space_group_name_H-M   'P 1'
#
loop_
_entity.id
_entity.type
_entity.pdbx_description
1 polymer ?
#
loop_
_entity_poly.entity_id
_entity_poly.type
_entity_poly.pdbx_seq_one_letter_code
_entity_poly.pdbx_strand_id
1 'polypeptide(L)'
;TFGIQVLIPLIKLEGDFDINAQIVIPFKGQGRYSINASRGFGDAILYAEPKDGNGEYHLHFQRLELKVNVSEFHIALASPNFSNSLLIQTADNIVNQHKELFLEILMPLMERQLSVILLDIANKITKNFKYEEVFPE
;
A
#
# COMPACT_ATOMS: atom_id res chain seq x y z
N THR A 1 -3.20 22.17 0.32
CA THR A 1 -3.17 20.71 0.07
C THR A 1 -3.86 20.44 -1.24
N PHE A 2 -3.57 19.31 -1.88
CA PHE A 2 -4.15 18.91 -3.16
C PHE A 2 -4.77 17.53 -3.03
N GLY A 3 -6.04 17.39 -3.38
CA GLY A 3 -6.71 16.11 -3.47
C GLY A 3 -6.47 15.48 -4.83
N ILE A 4 -6.06 14.21 -4.85
CA ILE A 4 -5.88 13.44 -6.08
C ILE A 4 -6.53 12.07 -5.95
N GLN A 5 -7.00 11.54 -7.07
CA GLN A 5 -7.44 10.16 -7.18
C GLN A 5 -6.42 9.38 -7.98
N VAL A 6 -6.04 8.21 -7.48
CA VAL A 6 -5.00 7.36 -8.07
C VAL A 6 -5.60 6.01 -8.39
N LEU A 7 -5.54 5.64 -9.68
CA LEU A 7 -5.81 4.28 -10.10
C LEU A 7 -4.52 3.47 -10.02
N ILE A 8 -4.55 2.37 -9.27
CA ILE A 8 -3.44 1.43 -9.12
C ILE A 8 -3.91 0.08 -9.68
N PRO A 9 -3.65 -0.20 -10.97
CA PRO A 9 -4.21 -1.38 -11.64
C PRO A 9 -3.85 -2.70 -10.98
N LEU A 10 -2.62 -2.78 -10.45
CA LEU A 10 -2.08 -3.97 -9.82
C LEU A 10 -1.08 -3.60 -8.72
N ILE A 11 -1.29 -4.17 -7.55
CA ILE A 11 -0.38 -4.13 -6.41
C ILE A 11 0.12 -5.55 -6.19
N LYS A 12 1.43 -5.75 -6.26
CA LYS A 12 2.09 -7.01 -5.91
C LYS A 12 2.93 -6.82 -4.67
N LEU A 13 2.68 -7.62 -3.64
CA LEU A 13 3.51 -7.69 -2.46
C LEU A 13 4.07 -9.10 -2.31
N GLU A 14 5.36 -9.18 -1.99
CA GLU A 14 6.03 -10.42 -1.66
C GLU A 14 6.92 -10.16 -0.44
N GLY A 15 6.99 -11.13 0.45
CA GLY A 15 7.80 -10.97 1.65
C GLY A 15 7.80 -12.22 2.51
N ASP A 16 8.47 -12.13 3.63
CA ASP A 16 8.51 -13.20 4.63
C ASP A 16 7.51 -12.87 5.76
N PHE A 17 6.82 -13.89 6.27
CA PHE A 17 5.94 -13.78 7.42
C PHE A 17 6.47 -14.61 8.58
N ASP A 18 6.31 -14.09 9.80
CA ASP A 18 6.40 -14.82 11.06
C ASP A 18 5.19 -14.39 11.88
N ILE A 19 4.16 -15.24 11.89
CA ILE A 19 2.87 -14.91 12.48
C ILE A 19 2.64 -15.89 13.63
N ASN A 20 2.32 -15.32 14.79
CA ASN A 20 1.76 -16.04 15.93
C ASN A 20 0.44 -15.34 16.30
N ALA A 21 -0.63 -15.72 15.62
CA ALA A 21 -1.95 -15.12 15.76
C ALA A 21 -2.87 -16.03 16.58
N GLN A 22 -3.45 -15.49 17.64
CA GLN A 22 -4.58 -16.11 18.34
C GLN A 22 -5.88 -15.52 17.78
N ILE A 23 -6.23 -15.95 16.56
CA ILE A 23 -7.56 -15.71 15.98
C ILE A 23 -8.45 -16.89 16.41
N VAL A 24 -9.74 -16.89 16.02
CA VAL A 24 -10.72 -17.98 16.22
C VAL A 24 -10.10 -19.39 16.02
N ILE A 25 -9.10 -19.50 15.13
CA ILE A 25 -8.17 -20.64 15.05
C ILE A 25 -6.74 -20.14 15.30
N PRO A 26 -5.98 -20.72 16.25
CA PRO A 26 -4.60 -20.34 16.48
C PRO A 26 -3.74 -20.66 15.25
N PHE A 27 -3.10 -19.62 14.70
CA PHE A 27 -2.20 -19.74 13.55
C PHE A 27 -0.78 -19.36 13.98
N LYS A 28 0.11 -20.34 13.99
CA LYS A 28 1.55 -20.12 14.14
C LYS A 28 2.26 -20.63 12.90
N GLY A 29 2.93 -19.74 12.19
CA GLY A 29 3.61 -20.10 10.95
C GLY A 29 4.68 -19.09 10.57
N GLN A 30 5.71 -19.60 9.90
CA GLN A 30 6.76 -18.80 9.29
C GLN A 30 6.93 -19.21 7.83
N GLY A 31 7.25 -18.29 6.94
CA GLY A 31 7.40 -18.59 5.52
C GLY A 31 7.42 -17.34 4.65
N ARG A 32 7.09 -17.50 3.38
CA ARG A 32 6.93 -16.42 2.40
C ARG A 32 5.46 -16.24 2.06
N TYR A 33 5.06 -15.01 1.78
CA TYR A 33 3.75 -14.69 1.26
C TYR A 33 3.88 -13.98 -0.09
N SER A 34 2.85 -14.14 -0.92
CA SER A 34 2.62 -13.33 -2.12
C SER A 34 1.19 -12.82 -2.10
N ILE A 35 1.02 -11.53 -2.35
CA ILE A 35 -0.28 -10.88 -2.43
C ILE A 35 -0.39 -10.22 -3.80
N ASN A 36 -1.49 -10.48 -4.48
CA ASN A 36 -1.88 -9.75 -5.67
C ASN A 36 -3.20 -9.05 -5.39
N ALA A 37 -3.23 -7.72 -5.48
CA ALA A 37 -4.45 -6.94 -5.41
C ALA A 37 -4.65 -6.17 -6.71
N SER A 38 -5.82 -6.32 -7.32
CA SER A 38 -6.16 -5.71 -8.61
C SER A 38 -7.20 -4.61 -8.44
N ARG A 39 -7.23 -3.68 -9.41
CA ARG A 39 -8.19 -2.57 -9.46
C ARG A 39 -8.19 -1.75 -8.17
N GLY A 40 -7.00 -1.43 -7.68
CA GLY A 40 -6.83 -0.52 -6.55
C GLY A 40 -7.25 0.88 -6.94
N PHE A 41 -8.05 1.50 -6.09
CA PHE A 41 -8.43 2.90 -6.22
C PHE A 41 -8.04 3.62 -4.94
N GLY A 42 -7.32 4.73 -5.05
CA GLY A 42 -6.81 5.47 -3.91
C GLY A 42 -7.23 6.93 -3.92
N ASP A 43 -7.69 7.41 -2.78
CA ASP A 43 -7.83 8.83 -2.51
C ASP A 43 -6.56 9.30 -1.78
N ALA A 44 -5.92 10.32 -2.33
CA ALA A 44 -4.69 10.86 -1.76
C ALA A 44 -4.75 12.37 -1.53
N ILE A 45 -4.10 12.80 -0.45
CA ILE A 45 -3.92 14.21 -0.10
C ILE A 45 -2.43 14.52 -0.14
N LEU A 46 -2.05 15.43 -1.05
CA LEU A 46 -0.71 15.98 -1.19
C LEU A 46 -0.57 17.27 -0.36
N TYR A 47 0.47 17.31 0.46
CA TYR A 47 0.82 18.45 1.29
C TYR A 47 2.03 19.16 0.69
N ALA A 48 1.79 20.33 0.09
CA ALA A 48 2.85 21.19 -0.44
C ALA A 48 3.46 22.06 0.64
N GLU A 49 4.70 22.48 0.41
CA GLU A 49 5.38 23.45 1.28
C GLU A 49 4.75 24.85 1.19
N PRO A 50 4.63 25.57 2.32
CA PRO A 50 4.11 26.94 2.33
C PRO A 50 5.10 27.92 1.69
N LYS A 51 4.56 28.96 1.02
CA LYS A 51 5.33 29.94 0.26
C LYS A 51 6.53 30.53 1.03
N ASP A 52 7.76 30.30 0.56
CA ASP A 52 8.94 31.08 0.91
C ASP A 52 8.71 32.59 0.66
N GLY A 53 9.33 33.43 1.48
CA GLY A 53 9.09 34.87 1.49
C GLY A 53 9.61 35.61 0.26
N ASN A 54 10.31 34.91 -0.66
CA ASN A 54 10.95 35.51 -1.84
C ASN A 54 10.19 35.23 -3.14
N GLY A 55 9.13 34.40 -3.12
CA GLY A 55 8.20 34.26 -4.24
C GLY A 55 8.69 33.42 -5.43
N GLU A 56 9.88 32.82 -5.34
CA GLU A 56 10.43 31.96 -6.39
C GLU A 56 10.12 30.48 -6.06
N TYR A 57 8.91 30.04 -6.44
CA TYR A 57 8.41 28.71 -6.05
C TYR A 57 8.83 27.58 -6.97
N HIS A 58 9.44 26.52 -6.41
CA HIS A 58 9.36 25.16 -6.95
C HIS A 58 8.23 24.42 -6.22
N LEU A 59 7.34 23.76 -6.97
CA LEU A 59 6.26 22.97 -6.37
C LEU A 59 6.83 21.69 -5.74
N HIS A 60 7.10 21.75 -4.43
CA HIS A 60 7.58 20.62 -3.62
C HIS A 60 6.52 20.14 -2.63
N PHE A 61 6.43 18.82 -2.47
CA PHE A 61 5.52 18.16 -1.54
C PHE A 61 6.31 17.45 -0.42
N GLN A 62 5.95 17.73 0.83
CA GLN A 62 6.57 17.12 2.01
C GLN A 62 5.94 15.78 2.38
N ARG A 63 4.65 15.60 2.06
CA ARG A 63 3.87 14.47 2.53
C ARG A 63 2.74 14.14 1.57
N LEU A 64 2.49 12.85 1.43
CA LEU A 64 1.31 12.30 0.78
C LEU A 64 0.63 11.37 1.79
N GLU A 65 -0.67 11.57 1.98
CA GLU A 65 -1.53 10.64 2.72
C GLU A 65 -2.39 9.89 1.71
N LEU A 66 -2.37 8.57 1.74
CA LEU A 66 -3.09 7.70 0.81
C LEU A 66 -4.04 6.80 1.57
N LYS A 67 -5.28 6.70 1.08
CA LYS A 67 -6.21 5.62 1.41
C LYS A 67 -6.51 4.82 0.18
N VAL A 68 -6.26 3.51 0.23
CA VAL A 68 -6.48 2.62 -0.92
C VAL A 68 -7.63 1.68 -0.60
N ASN A 69 -8.50 1.48 -1.59
CA ASN A 69 -9.48 0.41 -1.60
C ASN A 69 -9.15 -0.57 -2.73
N VAL A 70 -9.16 -1.86 -2.41
CA VAL A 70 -8.93 -2.94 -3.37
C VAL A 70 -10.16 -3.85 -3.37
N SER A 71 -10.74 -4.04 -4.55
CA SER A 71 -11.95 -4.85 -4.71
C SER A 71 -11.65 -6.35 -4.79
N GLU A 72 -10.48 -6.71 -5.31
CA GLU A 72 -10.04 -8.08 -5.52
C GLU A 72 -8.61 -8.22 -5.00
N PHE A 73 -8.40 -9.21 -4.13
CA PHE A 73 -7.08 -9.56 -3.63
C PHE A 73 -6.99 -11.07 -3.43
N HIS A 74 -5.78 -11.59 -3.62
CA HIS A 74 -5.44 -12.98 -3.40
C HIS A 74 -4.15 -13.05 -2.59
N ILE A 75 -4.16 -13.87 -1.55
CA ILE A 75 -3.02 -14.10 -0.66
C ILE A 75 -2.62 -15.57 -0.80
N ALA A 76 -1.35 -15.81 -1.08
CA ALA A 76 -0.75 -17.14 -1.13
C ALA A 76 0.37 -17.24 -0.09
N LEU A 77 0.39 -18.33 0.69
CA LEU A 77 1.43 -18.61 1.68
C LEU A 77 2.28 -19.81 1.26
N ALA A 78 3.60 -19.70 1.43
CA ALA A 78 4.56 -20.77 1.17
C ALA A 78 5.48 -20.94 2.39
N SER A 79 5.67 -22.16 2.89
CA SER A 79 6.61 -22.45 3.98
C SER A 79 7.37 -23.74 3.71
N PRO A 80 8.69 -23.78 3.96
CA PRO A 80 9.46 -25.03 3.89
C PRO A 80 9.02 -26.07 4.94
N ASN A 81 8.34 -25.63 6.02
CA ASN A 81 7.85 -26.52 7.08
C ASN A 81 6.48 -27.15 6.76
N PHE A 82 5.86 -26.79 5.63
CA PHE A 82 4.64 -27.42 5.18
C PHE A 82 4.93 -28.79 4.54
N SER A 83 5.37 -29.76 5.34
CA SER A 83 5.61 -31.12 4.88
C SER A 83 4.34 -31.95 4.72
N ASN A 84 3.20 -31.50 5.31
CA ASN A 84 1.89 -32.13 5.18
C ASN A 84 0.92 -31.21 4.44
N SER A 85 0.30 -31.70 3.37
CA SER A 85 -0.68 -30.99 2.54
C SER A 85 -1.85 -30.40 3.34
N LEU A 86 -2.21 -31.02 4.47
CA LEU A 86 -3.25 -30.56 5.38
C LEU A 86 -2.95 -29.19 6.00
N LEU A 87 -1.68 -28.89 6.33
CA LEU A 87 -1.31 -27.60 6.94
C LEU A 87 -1.35 -26.45 5.91
N ILE A 88 -0.94 -26.71 4.67
CA ILE A 88 -1.05 -25.73 3.55
C ILE A 88 -2.52 -25.43 3.29
N GLN A 89 -3.32 -26.48 3.09
CA GLN A 89 -4.75 -26.32 2.82
C GLN A 89 -5.47 -25.61 3.97
N THR A 90 -5.07 -25.88 5.22
CA THR A 90 -5.65 -25.20 6.38
C THR A 90 -5.21 -23.72 6.45
N ALA A 91 -3.95 -23.41 6.15
CA ALA A 91 -3.45 -22.03 6.14
C ALA A 91 -4.13 -21.19 5.05
N ASP A 92 -4.18 -21.69 3.81
CA ASP A 92 -4.87 -21.01 2.71
C ASP A 92 -6.37 -20.85 3.00
N ASN A 93 -7.01 -21.88 3.58
CA ASN A 93 -8.41 -21.78 3.97
C ASN A 93 -8.64 -20.75 5.08
N ILE A 94 -7.81 -20.70 6.12
CA ILE A 94 -7.91 -19.72 7.21
C ILE A 94 -7.75 -18.30 6.66
N VAL A 95 -6.73 -18.08 5.83
CA VAL A 95 -6.47 -16.76 5.23
C VAL A 95 -7.63 -16.34 4.34
N ASN A 96 -8.16 -17.23 3.49
CA ASN A 96 -9.28 -16.90 2.61
C ASN A 96 -10.62 -16.73 3.36
N GLN A 97 -10.84 -17.47 4.46
CA GLN A 97 -12.03 -17.33 5.32
C GLN A 97 -12.01 -16.04 6.15
N HIS A 98 -10.82 -15.57 6.53
CA HIS A 98 -10.61 -14.37 7.36
C HIS A 98 -9.89 -13.26 6.61
N LYS A 99 -10.08 -13.21 5.30
CA LYS A 99 -9.35 -12.35 4.37
C LYS A 99 -9.45 -10.85 4.71
N GLU A 100 -10.59 -10.40 5.25
CA GLU A 100 -10.80 -9.02 5.70
C GLU A 100 -9.86 -8.65 6.87
N LEU A 101 -9.70 -9.53 7.85
CA LEU A 101 -8.79 -9.31 8.98
C LEU A 101 -7.33 -9.20 8.51
N PHE A 102 -6.92 -10.05 7.57
CA PHE A 102 -5.58 -9.96 6.98
C PHE A 102 -5.39 -8.66 6.22
N LEU A 103 -6.41 -8.19 5.48
CA LEU A 103 -6.36 -6.88 4.85
C LEU A 103 -6.24 -5.74 5.86
N GLU A 104 -7.00 -5.75 6.95
CA GLU A 104 -6.92 -4.70 7.98
C GLU A 104 -5.49 -4.55 8.55
N ILE A 105 -4.75 -5.65 8.64
CA ILE A 105 -3.37 -5.66 9.09
C ILE A 105 -2.41 -5.18 7.98
N LEU A 106 -2.62 -5.63 6.74
CA LEU A 106 -1.69 -5.40 5.63
C LEU A 106 -1.88 -4.04 4.96
N MET A 107 -3.11 -3.55 4.86
CA MET A 107 -3.48 -2.30 4.17
C MET A 107 -2.72 -1.08 4.71
N PRO A 108 -2.61 -0.84 6.03
CA PRO A 108 -1.86 0.31 6.54
C PRO A 108 -0.38 0.30 6.14
N LEU A 109 0.24 -0.88 6.11
CA LEU A 109 1.62 -1.05 5.67
C LEU A 109 1.75 -0.75 4.17
N MET A 110 0.83 -1.26 3.35
CA MET A 110 0.79 -0.98 1.91
C MET A 110 0.59 0.51 1.62
N GLU A 111 -0.39 1.15 2.27
CA GLU A 111 -0.69 2.58 2.12
C GLU A 111 0.52 3.45 2.42
N ARG A 112 1.27 3.12 3.49
CA ARG A 112 2.49 3.84 3.85
C ARG A 112 3.57 3.73 2.79
N GLN A 113 3.82 2.53 2.26
CA GLN A 113 4.83 2.32 1.23
C GLN A 113 4.45 2.96 -0.10
N LEU A 114 3.19 2.80 -0.53
CA LEU A 114 2.66 3.48 -1.71
C LEU A 114 2.73 4.99 -1.57
N SER A 115 2.49 5.54 -0.37
CA SER A 115 2.61 6.99 -0.14
C SER A 115 4.02 7.50 -0.38
N VAL A 116 5.05 6.77 0.05
CA VAL A 116 6.45 7.13 -0.19
C VAL A 116 6.76 7.13 -1.68
N ILE A 117 6.35 6.08 -2.40
CA ILE A 117 6.58 5.94 -3.84
C ILE A 117 5.87 7.05 -4.62
N LEU A 118 4.58 7.28 -4.33
CA LEU A 118 3.78 8.30 -5.02
C LEU A 118 4.26 9.72 -4.72
N LEU A 119 4.73 9.99 -3.49
CA LEU A 119 5.33 11.28 -3.14
C LEU A 119 6.61 11.55 -3.94
N ASP A 120 7.49 10.56 -4.05
CA ASP A 120 8.71 10.66 -4.86
C ASP A 120 8.39 10.88 -6.34
N ILE A 121 7.39 10.16 -6.89
CA ILE A 121 6.91 10.37 -8.26
C ILE A 121 6.36 11.78 -8.44
N ALA A 122 5.49 12.24 -7.54
CA ALA A 122 4.91 13.58 -7.60
C ALA A 122 6.00 14.66 -7.61
N ASN A 123 6.97 14.57 -6.69
CA ASN A 123 8.09 15.51 -6.62
C ASN A 123 8.99 15.46 -7.85
N LYS A 124 9.22 14.28 -8.44
CA LYS A 124 9.99 14.15 -9.69
C LYS A 124 9.28 14.81 -10.87
N ILE A 125 7.95 14.68 -10.95
CA ILE A 125 7.15 15.35 -11.97
C ILE A 125 7.22 16.86 -11.78
N THR A 126 7.02 17.36 -10.56
CA THR A 126 6.89 18.80 -10.29
C THR A 126 8.22 19.53 -10.11
N LYS A 127 9.35 18.82 -10.04
CA LYS A 127 10.69 19.38 -9.76
C LYS A 127 11.05 20.60 -10.60
N ASN A 128 10.69 20.59 -11.89
CA ASN A 128 11.06 21.63 -12.84
C ASN A 128 9.95 22.65 -13.10
N PHE A 129 8.82 22.54 -12.38
CA PHE A 129 7.69 23.44 -12.57
C PHE A 129 7.58 24.44 -11.43
N LYS A 130 7.36 25.69 -11.80
CA LYS A 130 6.90 26.71 -10.85
C LYS A 130 5.45 26.44 -10.47
N TYR A 131 5.05 26.85 -9.27
CA TYR A 131 3.67 26.70 -8.80
C TYR A 131 2.66 27.24 -9.82
N GLU A 132 2.92 28.43 -10.36
CA GLU A 132 2.05 29.16 -11.31
C GLU A 132 1.93 28.45 -12.66
N GLU A 133 2.94 27.66 -13.05
CA GLU A 133 2.89 26.87 -14.29
C GLU A 133 2.02 25.63 -14.15
N VAL A 134 1.90 25.08 -12.93
CA VAL A 134 1.06 23.91 -12.64
C VAL A 134 -0.37 24.33 -12.30
N PHE A 135 -0.54 25.46 -11.61
CA PHE A 135 -1.83 25.97 -11.14
C PHE A 135 -1.98 27.46 -11.51
N PRO A 136 -2.22 27.78 -12.80
CA PRO A 136 -2.47 29.15 -13.24
C PRO A 136 -3.84 29.65 -12.74
N GLU A 137 -3.94 30.96 -12.46
CA GLU A 137 -5.19 31.66 -12.12
C GLU A 137 -6.12 31.86 -13.33
#